data_AF-A0A1Z1M4G0-F1
#
_entry.id   AF-A0A1Z1M4G0-F1
#
_cell.length_a   1.000
_cell.length_b   1.000
_cell.length_c   1.000
_cell.angle_alpha   90.00
_cell.angle_beta   90.00
_cell.angle_gamma   90.00
#
_symmetry.space_group_name_H-M   'P 1'
#
loop_
_entity.id
_entity.type
_entity.pdbx_description
1 polymer ?
#
loop_
_entity_poly.entity_id
_entity_poly.type
_entity_poly.pdbx_seq_one_letter_code
_entity_poly.pdbx_strand_id
1 'polypeptide(L)' 'MHTGTKRKKMKKSGFLSRMRKKSGKRIINTKRKKKRFQINLS' A
#
# COMPACT_ATOMS: atom_id res chain seq x y z
N MET A 1 21.33 8.50 10.84
CA MET A 1 20.59 7.23 10.67
C MET A 1 19.22 7.49 10.00
N HIS A 2 19.12 7.34 8.68
CA HIS A 2 17.81 7.25 8.01
C HIS A 2 17.41 5.78 7.91
N THR A 3 16.70 5.27 8.91
CA THR A 3 16.42 3.83 9.12
C THR A 3 15.34 3.23 8.20
N GLY A 4 14.83 4.01 7.24
CA GLY A 4 13.78 3.61 6.31
C GLY A 4 14.31 3.33 4.90
N THR A 5 14.70 2.09 4.61
CA THR A 5 15.10 1.73 3.23
C THR A 5 13.89 1.69 2.29
N LYS A 6 14.08 2.09 1.03
CA LYS A 6 13.06 1.98 -0.04
C LYS A 6 12.48 0.56 -0.11
N ARG A 7 13.34 -0.45 0.05
CA ARG A 7 12.97 -1.88 0.11
C ARG A 7 12.00 -2.19 1.26
N LYS A 8 12.25 -1.68 2.46
CA LYS A 8 11.37 -1.88 3.64
C LYS A 8 10.00 -1.21 3.42
N LYS A 9 9.99 -0.01 2.83
CA LYS A 9 8.76 0.73 2.47
C LYS A 9 7.89 -0.07 1.50
N MET A 10 8.48 -0.60 0.42
CA MET A 10 7.77 -1.44 -0.56
C MET A 10 7.25 -2.74 0.05
N LYS A 11 8.03 -3.43 0.89
CA LYS A 11 7.57 -4.67 1.54
C LYS A 11 6.39 -4.44 2.49
N LYS A 12 6.39 -3.33 3.24
CA LYS A 12 5.34 -3.04 4.24
C LYS A 12 4.09 -2.43 3.62
N SER A 13 4.24 -1.56 2.64
CA SER A 13 3.13 -0.75 2.13
C SER A 13 2.90 -0.88 0.62
N GLY A 14 3.75 -1.57 -0.13
CA GLY A 14 3.62 -1.71 -1.58
C GLY A 14 2.36 -2.46 -2.03
N PHE A 15 2.01 -2.31 -3.31
CA PHE A 15 0.74 -2.80 -3.88
C PHE A 15 0.57 -4.30 -3.71
N LEU A 16 1.58 -5.07 -4.08
CA LEU A 16 1.57 -6.53 -3.93
C LEU A 16 1.38 -6.97 -2.48
N SER A 17 2.02 -6.27 -1.53
CA SER A 17 1.87 -6.53 -0.09
C SER A 17 0.43 -6.31 0.39
N ARG A 18 -0.26 -5.29 -0.13
CA ARG A 18 -1.68 -5.02 0.15
C ARG A 18 -2.60 -6.04 -0.53
N MET A 19 -2.29 -6.47 -1.75
CA MET A 19 -3.11 -7.43 -2.49
C MET A 19 -3.06 -8.86 -1.92
N ARG A 20 -1.99 -9.23 -1.20
CA ARG A 20 -1.85 -10.57 -0.61
C ARG A 20 -2.92 -10.89 0.44
N LYS A 21 -3.30 -9.93 1.29
CA LYS A 21 -4.24 -10.15 2.42
C LYS A 21 -5.63 -9.59 2.13
N LYS A 22 -6.68 -10.26 2.62
CA LYS A 22 -8.08 -9.78 2.50
C LYS A 22 -8.26 -8.37 3.07
N SER A 23 -7.63 -8.06 4.20
CA SER A 23 -7.65 -6.72 4.81
C SER A 23 -6.97 -5.65 3.94
N GLY A 24 -5.87 -6.00 3.27
CA GLY A 24 -5.20 -5.08 2.35
C GLY A 24 -6.02 -4.81 1.09
N LYS A 25 -6.68 -5.83 0.52
CA LYS A 25 -7.65 -5.67 -0.58
C LYS A 25 -8.79 -4.70 -0.18
N ARG A 26 -9.35 -4.84 1.02
CA ARG A 26 -10.37 -3.92 1.56
C ARG A 26 -9.88 -2.48 1.58
N ILE A 27 -8.66 -2.23 2.09
CA ILE A 27 -8.06 -0.88 2.13
C ILE A 27 -7.96 -0.27 0.73
N ILE A 28 -7.46 -1.04 -0.25
CA ILE A 28 -7.32 -0.57 -1.65
C ILE A 28 -8.69 -0.26 -2.24
N ASN A 29 -9.68 -1.12 -2.02
CA ASN A 29 -11.04 -0.91 -2.52
C ASN A 29 -11.70 0.32 -1.90
N THR A 30 -11.51 0.55 -0.60
CA THR A 30 -12.01 1.77 0.05
C THR A 30 -11.36 3.03 -0.52
N LYS A 31 -10.06 3.02 -0.80
CA LYS A 31 -9.38 4.15 -1.44
C LYS A 31 -9.87 4.40 -2.87
N ARG A 32 -10.11 3.34 -3.64
CA ARG A 32 -10.70 3.41 -4.98
C ARG A 32 -12.13 3.97 -4.96
N LYS A 33 -12.98 3.50 -4.04
CA LYS A 33 -14.34 4.03 -3.84
C LYS A 33 -14.34 5.52 -3.51
N LYS A 34 -13.37 5.95 -2.69
CA LYS A 34 -13.12 7.37 -2.38
C LYS A 34 -12.42 8.15 -3.49
N LYS A 35 -12.12 7.52 -4.63
CA LYS A 35 -11.45 8.12 -5.79
C LYS A 35 -10.16 8.88 -5.42
N ARG A 36 -9.36 8.32 -4.49
CA ARG A 36 -8.08 8.93 -4.11
C ARG A 36 -7.14 8.94 -5.31
N PHE A 37 -6.54 10.10 -5.59
CA PHE A 37 -5.52 10.28 -6.63
C PHE A 37 -4.39 9.25 -6.50
N GLN A 38 -3.87 9.07 -5.29
CA GLN A 38 -2.89 8.05 -5.00
C GLN A 38 -3.49 6.92 -4.15
N ILE A 39 -3.52 5.71 -4.72
CA ILE A 39 -4.08 4.53 -4.06
C ILE A 39 -3.01 3.85 -3.18
N ASN A 40 -1.74 3.86 -3.61
CA ASN A 40 -0.67 3.26 -2.83
C ASN A 40 0.70 3.93 -3.01
N LEU A 41 1.70 3.44 -2.29
CA LEU A 41 3.12 3.81 -2.34
C LEU A 41 3.79 3.31 -3.64
N SER A 42 3.36 3.92 -4.74
CA SER A 42 3.90 3.90 -6.09
C SER A 42 3.27 5.08 -6.81
#